data_AF-W0BE43-F1
#
_entry.id   AF-W0BE43-F1
#
_cell.length_a   1.000
_cell.length_b   1.000
_cell.length_c   1.000
_cell.angle_alpha   90.00
_cell.angle_beta   90.00
_cell.angle_gamma   90.00
#
_symmetry.space_group_name_H-M   'P 1'
#
loop_
_entity.id
_entity.type
_entity.pdbx_description
1 polymer ?
#
loop_
_entity_poly.entity_id
_entity_poly.type
_entity_poly.pdbx_seq_one_letter_code
_entity_poly.pdbx_strand_id
1 'polypeptide(L)'
;MESYFFYPKDFTFVCPTEIVEFAKLQGEFADRDAVILGGSTDNEFVKLAWRREHKDLAGLNQYSFADTQGQLTDALGIRDLTEGVALRATFIIDPNNIIQHVSVNALNVGRNPQEILRILDALQTNELCPCNRPLGGETL
;
A
#
# COMPACT_ATOMS: atom_id res chain seq x y z
N MET A 1 3.87 9.67 -9.03
CA MET A 1 4.28 9.17 -7.68
C MET A 1 3.92 7.69 -7.58
N GLU A 2 4.46 6.98 -6.60
CA GLU A 2 4.14 5.57 -6.38
C GLU A 2 3.78 5.33 -4.92
N SER A 3 2.79 4.46 -4.67
CA SER A 3 2.36 4.03 -3.33
C SER A 3 2.48 2.52 -3.22
N TYR A 4 3.51 2.06 -2.51
CA TYR A 4 3.71 0.65 -2.20
C TYR A 4 3.05 0.31 -0.88
N PHE A 5 2.20 -0.70 -0.86
CA PHE A 5 1.65 -1.24 0.38
C PHE A 5 2.01 -2.72 0.53
N PHE A 6 2.72 -3.04 1.61
CA PHE A 6 3.10 -4.39 1.97
C PHE A 6 2.03 -5.00 2.86
N TYR A 7 1.75 -6.28 2.69
CA TYR A 7 0.88 -7.04 3.59
C TYR A 7 1.52 -8.38 3.95
N PRO A 8 1.19 -8.95 5.12
CA PRO A 8 1.92 -10.11 5.64
C PRO A 8 1.91 -11.33 4.72
N LYS A 9 0.72 -11.75 4.28
CA LYS A 9 0.56 -13.01 3.54
C LYS A 9 -0.74 -13.08 2.77
N ASP A 10 -0.68 -13.72 1.61
CA ASP A 10 -1.84 -14.15 0.82
C ASP A 10 -2.65 -15.23 1.59
N PHE A 11 -3.92 -15.41 1.22
CA PHE A 11 -4.84 -16.37 1.87
C PHE A 11 -5.05 -16.16 3.38
N THR A 12 -5.10 -14.90 3.82
CA THR A 12 -5.40 -14.51 5.21
C THR A 12 -6.65 -13.63 5.31
N PHE A 13 -7.04 -13.22 6.53
CA PHE A 13 -8.34 -12.58 6.79
C PHE A 13 -8.34 -11.05 6.70
N VAL A 14 -7.29 -10.37 7.19
CA VAL A 14 -7.22 -8.89 7.19
C VAL A 14 -6.64 -8.35 5.89
N CYS A 15 -5.67 -9.04 5.28
CA CYS A 15 -5.06 -8.60 4.03
C CYS A 15 -6.06 -8.36 2.88
N PRO A 16 -7.07 -9.22 2.61
CA PRO A 16 -7.99 -8.97 1.49
C PRO A 16 -8.84 -7.72 1.68
N THR A 17 -9.14 -7.32 2.93
CA THR A 17 -9.91 -6.08 3.16
C THR A 17 -9.10 -4.85 2.76
N GLU A 18 -7.81 -4.79 3.12
CA GLU A 18 -6.93 -3.69 2.71
C GLU A 18 -6.72 -3.66 1.20
N ILE A 19 -6.48 -4.83 0.59
CA ILE A 19 -6.27 -4.98 -0.85
C ILE A 19 -7.50 -4.48 -1.64
N VAL A 20 -8.70 -4.81 -1.19
CA VAL A 20 -9.96 -4.34 -1.82
C VAL A 20 -10.15 -2.84 -1.64
N GLU A 21 -9.89 -2.29 -0.45
CA GLU A 21 -10.05 -0.86 -0.20
C GLU A 21 -9.05 0.00 -0.98
N PHE A 22 -7.79 -0.43 -1.11
CA PHE A 22 -6.84 0.23 -2.01
C PHE A 22 -7.29 0.18 -3.48
N ALA A 23 -7.79 -0.96 -3.94
CA ALA A 23 -8.28 -1.09 -5.32
C ALA A 23 -9.45 -0.16 -5.62
N LYS A 24 -10.37 0.05 -4.66
CA LYS A 24 -11.47 1.02 -4.81
C LYS A 24 -10.97 2.45 -5.00
N LEU A 25 -9.81 2.78 -4.43
CA LEU A 25 -9.20 4.10 -4.54
C LEU A 25 -8.26 4.24 -5.75
N GLN A 26 -8.09 3.20 -6.57
CA GLN A 26 -7.16 3.24 -7.70
C GLN A 26 -7.42 4.41 -8.66
N GLY A 27 -8.70 4.78 -8.88
CA GLY A 27 -9.05 5.96 -9.67
C GLY A 27 -8.56 7.27 -9.05
N GLU A 28 -8.78 7.46 -7.75
CA GLU A 28 -8.36 8.66 -7.01
C GLU A 28 -6.83 8.83 -6.95
N PHE A 29 -6.09 7.72 -6.90
CA PHE A 29 -4.64 7.75 -7.03
C PHE A 29 -4.21 8.07 -8.46
N ALA A 30 -4.88 7.50 -9.46
CA ALA A 30 -4.59 7.77 -10.87
C ALA A 30 -4.85 9.22 -11.26
N ASP A 31 -5.93 9.84 -10.75
CA ASP A 31 -6.23 11.27 -10.94
C ASP A 31 -5.16 12.20 -10.36
N ARG A 32 -4.30 11.65 -9.48
CA ARG A 32 -3.14 12.30 -8.86
C ARG A 32 -1.81 11.83 -9.47
N ASP A 33 -1.83 11.27 -10.68
CA ASP A 33 -0.64 10.73 -11.35
C ASP A 33 0.16 9.76 -10.44
N ALA A 34 -0.56 8.97 -9.65
CA ALA A 34 0.01 8.01 -8.72
C ALA A 34 -0.45 6.58 -9.00
N VAL A 35 0.49 5.64 -8.86
CA VAL A 35 0.23 4.21 -9.02
C VAL A 35 0.25 3.52 -7.67
N ILE A 36 -0.71 2.62 -7.44
CA ILE A 36 -0.77 1.77 -6.24
C ILE A 36 -0.21 0.38 -6.58
N LEU A 37 0.69 -0.11 -5.73
CA LEU A 37 1.26 -1.45 -5.84
C LEU A 37 1.15 -2.19 -4.49
N GLY A 38 0.48 -3.33 -4.49
CA GLY A 38 0.33 -4.18 -3.31
C GLY A 38 1.25 -5.39 -3.37
N GLY A 39 1.87 -5.80 -2.27
CA GLY A 39 2.71 -6.99 -2.30
C GLY A 39 3.01 -7.62 -0.97
N SER A 40 3.54 -8.84 -1.05
CA SER A 40 3.97 -9.66 0.08
C SER A 40 5.18 -10.49 -0.34
N THR A 41 5.71 -11.28 0.59
CA THR A 41 6.76 -12.25 0.31
C THR A 41 6.25 -13.52 -0.38
N ASP A 42 4.94 -13.64 -0.66
CA ASP A 42 4.41 -14.72 -1.50
C ASP A 42 4.81 -14.54 -2.96
N ASN A 43 4.86 -15.64 -3.71
CA ASN A 43 5.18 -15.60 -5.14
C ASN A 43 3.95 -15.24 -6.01
N GLU A 44 4.21 -15.00 -7.29
CA GLU A 44 3.23 -14.63 -8.30
C GLU A 44 2.15 -15.71 -8.54
N PHE A 45 2.50 -16.99 -8.37
CA PHE A 45 1.55 -18.09 -8.52
C PHE A 45 0.50 -18.10 -7.41
N VAL A 46 0.92 -17.85 -6.17
CA VAL A 46 0.02 -17.73 -5.01
C VAL A 46 -0.92 -16.55 -5.20
N LYS A 47 -0.41 -15.41 -5.67
CA LYS A 47 -1.23 -14.21 -5.97
C LYS A 47 -2.28 -14.47 -7.02
N LEU A 48 -1.89 -15.16 -8.10
CA LEU A 48 -2.83 -15.55 -9.15
C LEU A 48 -3.88 -16.54 -8.64
N ALA A 49 -3.49 -17.53 -7.84
CA ALA A 49 -4.41 -18.49 -7.23
C ALA A 49 -5.39 -17.77 -6.29
N TRP A 50 -4.91 -16.86 -5.45
CA TRP A 50 -5.75 -16.15 -4.49
C TRP A 50 -6.79 -15.27 -5.18
N ARG A 51 -6.41 -14.57 -6.26
CA ARG A 51 -7.38 -13.82 -7.09
C ARG A 51 -8.45 -14.73 -7.71
N ARG A 52 -8.10 -15.95 -8.10
CA ARG A 52 -9.07 -16.91 -8.67
C ARG A 52 -10.03 -17.45 -7.63
N GLU A 53 -9.57 -17.65 -6.40
CA GLU A 53 -10.36 -18.28 -5.32
C GLU A 53 -11.16 -17.27 -4.47
N HIS A 54 -10.71 -16.02 -4.35
CA HIS A 54 -11.37 -15.01 -3.54
C HIS A 54 -12.20 -14.06 -4.40
N LYS A 55 -13.53 -14.11 -4.23
CA LYS A 55 -14.50 -13.36 -5.04
C LYS A 55 -14.19 -11.86 -5.14
N ASP A 56 -13.82 -11.23 -4.02
CA ASP A 56 -13.54 -9.79 -3.99
C ASP A 56 -12.20 -9.41 -4.64
N LEU A 57 -11.30 -10.38 -4.85
CA LEU A 57 -9.99 -10.14 -5.46
C LEU A 57 -9.98 -10.40 -6.98
N ALA A 58 -10.94 -11.19 -7.48
CA ALA A 58 -10.97 -11.68 -8.86
C ALA A 58 -11.03 -10.57 -9.92
N GLY A 59 -11.68 -9.45 -9.60
CA GLY A 59 -11.88 -8.31 -10.51
C GLY A 59 -10.95 -7.13 -10.30
N LEU A 60 -9.99 -7.23 -9.38
CA LEU A 60 -9.13 -6.09 -9.03
C LEU A 60 -8.05 -5.87 -10.10
N ASN A 61 -7.92 -4.62 -10.55
CA ASN A 61 -7.01 -4.18 -11.60
C ASN A 61 -5.77 -3.43 -11.05
N GLN A 62 -5.53 -3.50 -9.74
CA GLN A 62 -4.33 -2.96 -9.13
C GLN A 62 -3.11 -3.84 -9.39
N TYR A 63 -1.92 -3.24 -9.39
CA TYR A 63 -0.68 -3.98 -9.52
C TYR A 63 -0.39 -4.77 -8.24
N SER A 64 0.03 -6.03 -8.43
CA SER A 64 0.49 -6.88 -7.33
C SER A 64 1.92 -7.34 -7.60
N PHE A 65 2.82 -7.14 -6.63
CA PHE A 65 4.21 -7.58 -6.72
C PHE A 65 4.51 -8.72 -5.75
N ALA A 66 5.51 -9.52 -6.09
CA ALA A 66 6.01 -10.62 -5.28
C ALA A 66 7.46 -10.32 -4.86
N ASP A 67 7.69 -10.23 -3.55
CA ASP A 67 9.03 -10.12 -2.96
C ASP A 67 9.45 -11.49 -2.40
N THR A 68 9.52 -12.51 -3.28
CA THR A 68 9.66 -13.91 -2.86
C THR A 68 10.92 -14.19 -2.04
N GLN A 69 12.00 -13.45 -2.28
CA GLN A 69 13.22 -13.56 -1.48
C GLN A 69 13.18 -12.69 -0.22
N GLY A 70 12.20 -11.78 -0.11
CA GLY A 70 12.07 -10.84 0.98
C GLY A 70 13.15 -9.76 1.01
N GLN A 71 13.88 -9.58 -0.10
CA GLN A 71 15.01 -8.63 -0.16
C GLN A 71 14.54 -7.20 0.01
N LEU A 72 13.38 -6.86 -0.57
CA LEU A 72 12.82 -5.52 -0.42
C LEU A 72 12.26 -5.32 1.00
N THR A 73 11.57 -6.33 1.53
CA THR A 73 11.05 -6.36 2.90
C THR A 73 12.17 -6.14 3.93
N ASP A 74 13.32 -6.79 3.73
CA ASP A 74 14.50 -6.65 4.58
C ASP A 74 15.18 -5.30 4.43
N ALA A 75 15.40 -4.84 3.19
CA ALA A 75 16.02 -3.55 2.91
C ALA A 75 15.23 -2.37 3.48
N LEU A 76 13.89 -2.49 3.52
CA LEU A 76 12.99 -1.48 4.11
C LEU A 76 12.84 -1.62 5.63
N GLY A 77 13.41 -2.66 6.25
CA GLY A 77 13.34 -2.87 7.69
C GLY A 77 11.95 -3.21 8.21
N ILE A 78 11.09 -3.80 7.37
CA ILE A 78 9.68 -4.09 7.69
C ILE A 78 9.40 -5.57 7.91
N ARG A 79 10.42 -6.43 8.04
CA ARG A 79 10.21 -7.84 8.36
C ARG A 79 9.82 -8.01 9.83
N ASP A 80 8.72 -8.71 10.08
CA ASP A 80 8.46 -9.30 11.38
C ASP A 80 9.40 -10.51 11.58
N LEU A 81 10.31 -10.41 12.55
CA LEU A 81 11.35 -11.43 12.76
C LEU A 81 10.82 -12.74 13.36
N THR A 82 9.61 -12.72 13.94
CA THR A 82 9.00 -13.90 14.54
C THR A 82 8.21 -14.68 13.49
N GLU A 83 7.37 -13.96 12.73
CA GLU A 83 6.48 -14.56 11.73
C GLU A 83 7.15 -14.71 10.36
N GLY A 84 8.27 -14.02 10.12
CA GLY A 84 9.04 -14.11 8.87
C GLY A 84 8.37 -13.42 7.67
N VAL A 85 7.38 -12.57 7.91
CA VAL A 85 6.56 -11.87 6.90
C VAL A 85 6.75 -10.36 6.96
N ALA A 86 6.28 -9.63 5.95
CA ALA A 86 6.24 -8.18 6.00
C ALA A 86 5.20 -7.68 7.03
N LEU A 87 5.55 -6.64 7.78
CA LEU A 87 4.60 -5.82 8.51
C LEU A 87 3.64 -5.12 7.54
N ARG A 88 2.54 -4.56 8.06
CA ARG A 88 1.59 -3.78 7.26
C ARG A 88 2.15 -2.38 7.04
N ALA A 89 3.09 -2.27 6.10
CA ALA A 89 3.79 -1.03 5.80
C ALA A 89 3.30 -0.38 4.50
N THR A 90 3.26 0.94 4.45
CA THR A 90 2.98 1.71 3.23
C THR A 90 4.03 2.78 3.03
N PHE A 91 4.51 2.92 1.79
CA PHE A 91 5.51 3.89 1.36
C PHE A 91 4.95 4.73 0.23
N ILE A 92 5.05 6.06 0.33
CA ILE A 92 4.79 6.98 -0.80
C ILE A 92 6.14 7.48 -1.30
N ILE A 93 6.39 7.29 -2.59
CA ILE A 93 7.65 7.59 -3.26
C ILE A 93 7.41 8.61 -4.36
N ASP A 94 8.24 9.64 -4.40
CA ASP A 94 8.18 10.68 -5.43
C ASP A 94 8.86 10.25 -6.75
N PRO A 95 8.71 11.01 -7.85
CA PRO A 95 9.35 10.69 -9.13
C PRO A 95 10.88 10.68 -9.12
N ASN A 96 11.52 11.21 -8.08
CA ASN A 96 12.97 11.20 -7.89
C ASN A 96 13.43 9.99 -7.05
N ASN A 97 12.54 9.03 -6.78
CA ASN A 97 12.75 7.85 -5.93
C ASN A 97 13.06 8.18 -4.47
N ILE A 98 12.55 9.32 -3.97
CA ILE A 98 12.67 9.69 -2.56
C ILE A 98 11.40 9.27 -1.83
N ILE A 99 11.57 8.57 -0.70
CA ILE A 99 10.47 8.22 0.20
C ILE A 99 9.98 9.51 0.88
N GLN A 100 8.73 9.88 0.62
CA GLN A 100 8.09 11.06 1.19
C GLN A 100 7.22 10.73 2.41
N HIS A 101 6.73 9.50 2.50
CA HIS A 101 5.93 9.05 3.63
C HIS A 101 6.14 7.56 3.90
N VAL A 102 6.12 7.20 5.19
CA VAL A 102 6.10 5.82 5.67
C VAL A 102 5.05 5.69 6.76
N SER A 103 4.23 4.66 6.69
CA SER A 103 3.40 4.20 7.81
C SER A 103 3.58 2.69 8.00
N VAL A 104 3.60 2.24 9.25
CA VAL A 104 3.78 0.83 9.60
C VAL A 104 2.81 0.45 10.71
N ASN A 105 2.00 -0.56 10.45
CA ASN A 105 1.09 -1.16 11.41
C ASN A 105 1.55 -2.57 11.81
N ALA A 106 1.25 -2.94 13.05
CA ALA A 106 1.39 -4.32 13.51
C ALA A 106 0.49 -5.28 12.71
N LEU A 107 0.80 -6.57 12.73
CA LEU A 107 0.15 -7.60 11.92
C LEU A 107 -1.38 -7.67 12.12
N ASN A 108 -1.87 -7.33 13.31
CA ASN A 108 -3.28 -7.40 13.70
C ASN A 108 -4.07 -6.09 13.48
N VAL A 109 -3.42 -5.00 13.03
CA VAL A 109 -4.09 -3.70 12.86
C VAL A 109 -4.14 -3.32 11.38
N GLY A 110 -5.34 -3.33 10.80
CA GLY A 110 -5.55 -2.86 9.44
C GLY A 110 -5.25 -1.36 9.29
N ARG A 111 -4.77 -0.96 8.10
CA ARG A 111 -4.52 0.43 7.72
C ARG A 111 -5.80 1.12 7.29
N ASN A 112 -5.71 2.45 7.17
CA ASN A 112 -6.73 3.28 6.55
C ASN A 112 -6.23 3.78 5.18
N PRO A 113 -6.65 3.17 4.04
CA PRO A 113 -6.26 3.62 2.71
C PRO A 113 -6.63 5.07 2.38
N GLN A 114 -7.71 5.59 2.97
CA GLN A 114 -8.10 7.00 2.78
C GLN A 114 -7.07 7.97 3.36
N GLU A 115 -6.39 7.59 4.45
CA GLU A 115 -5.33 8.40 5.02
C GLU A 115 -4.10 8.45 4.10
N ILE A 116 -3.79 7.33 3.43
CA ILE A 116 -2.72 7.28 2.44
C ILE A 116 -3.03 8.20 1.26
N LEU A 117 -4.27 8.19 0.77
CA LEU A 117 -4.72 9.10 -0.29
C LEU A 117 -4.65 10.57 0.17
N ARG A 118 -5.07 10.87 1.40
CA ARG A 118 -5.01 12.23 1.98
C ARG A 118 -3.57 12.74 2.07
N ILE A 119 -2.62 11.90 2.46
CA ILE A 119 -1.21 12.25 2.52
C ILE A 119 -0.62 12.44 1.12
N LEU A 120 -0.93 11.55 0.18
CA LEU A 120 -0.52 11.71 -1.22
C LEU A 120 -0.98 13.05 -1.80
N ASP A 121 -2.25 13.40 -1.59
CA ASP A 121 -2.83 14.67 -2.02
C ASP A 121 -2.09 15.87 -1.42
N ALA A 122 -1.79 15.83 -0.12
CA ALA A 122 -1.02 16.88 0.54
C ALA A 122 0.41 17.01 0.00
N LEU A 123 1.10 15.90 -0.23
CA LEU A 123 2.47 15.87 -0.77
C LEU A 123 2.59 16.49 -2.17
N GLN A 124 1.50 16.50 -2.94
CA GLN A 124 1.48 17.06 -4.29
C GLN A 124 1.18 18.56 -4.35
N THR A 125 0.73 19.17 -3.24
CA THR A 125 0.44 20.61 -3.20
C THR A 125 1.69 21.48 -3.39
N ASN A 126 2.88 20.97 -3.03
CA ASN A 126 4.13 21.72 -2.94
C ASN A 126 4.08 22.95 -1.99
N GLU A 127 3.05 23.02 -1.13
CA GLU A 127 2.82 24.11 -0.20
C GLU A 127 2.79 23.59 1.25
N LEU A 128 2.76 24.52 2.21
CA LEU A 128 2.63 24.15 3.61
C LEU A 128 1.20 23.66 3.87
N CYS A 129 1.08 22.42 4.32
CA CYS A 129 -0.22 21.84 4.68
C CYS A 129 -0.43 21.93 6.21
N PRO A 130 -1.58 22.43 6.68
CA PRO A 130 -1.88 22.44 8.11
C PRO A 130 -2.10 21.02 8.65
N CYS A 131 -1.98 20.88 9.97
CA CYS A 131 -2.40 19.65 10.66
C CYS A 131 -3.90 19.37 10.40
N ASN A 132 -4.25 18.09 10.26
CA ASN A 132 -5.61 17.63 9.94
C ASN A 132 -6.19 18.18 8.62
N ARG A 133 -5.35 18.61 7.67
CA ARG A 133 -5.81 19.00 6.33
C ARG A 133 -6.62 17.86 5.71
N PRO A 134 -7.91 18.05 5.37
CA PRO A 134 -8.70 17.04 4.68
C PRO A 134 -8.24 16.87 3.23
N LEU A 135 -8.71 15.82 2.56
CA LEU A 135 -8.46 15.62 1.13
C LEU A 135 -8.96 16.85 0.35
N GLY A 136 -8.10 17.46 -0.48
CA GLY A 136 -8.45 18.70 -1.20
C GLY A 136 -8.64 19.94 -0.32
N GLY A 137 -8.23 19.91 0.95
CA GLY A 137 -8.31 21.05 1.87
C GLY A 137 -7.33 22.18 1.53
N GLU A 138 -7.53 23.33 2.16
CA GLU A 138 -6.67 24.52 2.00
C GLU A 138 -5.24 24.29 2.53
N THR A 139 -4.31 25.01 1.94
CA THR A 139 -2.89 25.14 2.32
C THR A 139 -2.66 26.43 3.13
N LEU A 140 -1.47 26.59 3.70
CA LEU A 140 -1.05 27.74 4.52
C LEU A 140 -0.25 28.76 3.72
#